data_AF-A0A7S2MU27-F1
#
_entry.id   AF-A0A7S2MU27-F1
#
_cell.length_a   1.000
_cell.length_b   1.000
_cell.length_c   1.000
_cell.angle_alpha   90.00
_cell.angle_beta   90.00
_cell.angle_gamma   90.00
#
_symmetry.space_group_name_H-M   'P 1'
#
loop_
_entity.id
_entity.type
_entity.pdbx_description
1 polymer ?
#
loop_
_entity_poly.entity_id
_entity_poly.type
_entity_poly.pdbx_seq_one_letter_code
_entity_poly.pdbx_strand_id
1 'polypeptide(L)'
;DVADVAAVRAGRPFDLVVGSDVVFASRLVVPLLETIAALLADEGGGAGAGRAPECWLCLQQRDPDAHAELLRQAPRLFRVTEATFADLAGFEAAAELDCVLLRLRLRKRPRQQGGDGLGGDLQADEGAGVF
;
A
#
# COMPACT_ATOMS: atom_id res chain seq x y z
N ASP A 1 -17.13 10.02 -11.92
CA ASP A 1 -16.57 10.44 -13.22
C ASP A 1 -15.03 10.46 -13.13
N VAL A 2 -14.30 10.29 -14.23
CA VAL A 2 -12.83 10.47 -14.28
C VAL A 2 -12.44 11.91 -13.89
N ALA A 3 -13.30 12.89 -14.20
CA ALA A 3 -13.14 14.27 -13.77
C ALA A 3 -13.19 14.42 -12.25
N ASP A 4 -14.12 13.75 -11.56
CA ASP A 4 -14.22 13.77 -10.10
C ASP A 4 -12.96 13.20 -9.43
N VAL A 5 -12.46 12.08 -9.97
CA VAL A 5 -11.23 11.44 -9.47
C VAL A 5 -10.03 12.39 -9.64
N ALA A 6 -9.94 13.08 -10.77
CA ALA A 6 -8.88 14.08 -11.00
C ALA A 6 -8.98 15.27 -10.04
N ALA A 7 -10.19 15.77 -9.78
CA ALA A 7 -10.44 16.87 -8.85
C ALA A 7 -10.06 16.50 -7.40
N VAL A 8 -10.46 15.32 -6.92
CA VAL A 8 -10.06 14.80 -5.59
C VAL A 8 -8.54 14.62 -5.53
N ARG A 9 -7.94 14.11 -6.60
CA ARG A 9 -6.49 13.93 -6.70
C ARG A 9 -5.70 15.24 -6.72
N ALA A 10 -6.31 16.37 -7.06
CA ALA A 10 -5.67 17.68 -6.99
C ALA A 10 -5.48 18.17 -5.54
N GLY A 11 -6.26 17.66 -4.59
CA GLY A 11 -6.14 17.97 -3.15
C GLY A 11 -5.11 17.11 -2.40
N ARG A 12 -4.25 16.37 -3.11
CA ARG A 12 -3.23 15.48 -2.53
C ARG A 12 -1.99 16.24 -2.03
N PRO A 13 -1.18 15.62 -1.16
CA PRO A 13 -1.38 14.29 -0.55
C PRO A 13 -2.45 14.30 0.54
N PHE A 14 -3.22 13.21 0.64
CA PHE A 14 -4.11 13.00 1.79
C PHE A 14 -3.31 12.38 2.93
N ASP A 15 -3.35 13.00 4.12
CA ASP A 15 -2.69 12.44 5.31
C ASP A 15 -3.42 11.19 5.86
N LEU A 16 -4.73 11.13 5.64
CA LEU A 16 -5.59 10.05 6.12
C LEU A 16 -6.65 9.69 5.08
N VAL A 17 -6.73 8.40 4.75
CA VAL A 17 -7.86 7.80 4.03
C VAL A 17 -8.59 6.86 4.98
N VAL A 18 -9.92 6.91 4.99
CA VAL A 18 -10.75 6.03 5.82
C VAL A 18 -11.75 5.30 4.94
N GLY A 19 -11.91 3.99 5.16
CA GLY A 19 -12.94 3.18 4.54
C GLY A 19 -13.63 2.29 5.57
N SER A 20 -14.95 2.17 5.48
CA SER A 20 -15.75 1.23 6.28
C SER A 20 -16.51 0.31 5.34
N ASP A 21 -16.41 -1.00 5.55
CA ASP A 21 -17.14 -2.03 4.78
C ASP A 21 -17.00 -1.93 3.25
N VAL A 22 -15.83 -1.49 2.79
CA VAL A 22 -15.52 -1.30 1.36
C VAL A 22 -15.04 -2.59 0.67
N VAL A 23 -14.85 -3.67 1.42
CA VAL A 23 -14.32 -4.97 0.92
C VAL A 23 -15.43 -6.01 0.97
N PHE A 24 -16.13 -6.17 -0.15
CA PHE A 24 -17.26 -7.11 -0.28
C PHE A 24 -17.24 -7.94 -1.57
N ALA A 25 -16.20 -7.79 -2.40
CA ALA A 25 -16.03 -8.57 -3.63
C ALA A 25 -14.55 -8.63 -4.04
N SER A 26 -13.99 -9.83 -4.23
CA SER A 26 -12.57 -10.05 -4.50
C SER A 26 -12.05 -9.29 -5.74
N ARG A 27 -12.88 -9.17 -6.78
CA ARG A 27 -12.52 -8.44 -8.01
C ARG A 27 -12.24 -6.95 -7.81
N LEU A 28 -12.73 -6.36 -6.71
CA LEU A 28 -12.55 -4.94 -6.40
C LEU A 28 -11.36 -4.67 -5.48
N VAL A 29 -10.76 -5.71 -4.89
CA VAL A 29 -9.68 -5.56 -3.91
C VAL A 29 -8.46 -4.87 -4.52
N VAL A 30 -7.98 -5.33 -5.69
CA VAL A 30 -6.80 -4.74 -6.33
C VAL A 30 -7.06 -3.30 -6.77
N PRO A 31 -8.16 -2.98 -7.49
CA PRO A 31 -8.50 -1.59 -7.82
C PRO A 31 -8.62 -0.67 -6.59
N LEU A 32 -9.19 -1.17 -5.49
CA LEU A 32 -9.29 -0.42 -4.23
C LEU A 32 -7.90 -0.10 -3.67
N LEU A 33 -7.02 -1.08 -3.58
CA LEU A 33 -5.66 -0.91 -3.06
C LEU A 33 -4.82 0.06 -3.91
N GLU A 34 -4.94 -0.02 -5.24
CA GLU A 34 -4.28 0.91 -6.16
C GLU A 34 -4.82 2.34 -6.00
N THR A 35 -6.13 2.49 -5.81
CA THR A 35 -6.77 3.79 -5.55
C THR A 35 -6.25 4.39 -4.25
N ILE A 36 -6.24 3.63 -3.15
CA ILE A 36 -5.70 4.08 -1.86
C ILE A 36 -4.23 4.47 -2.00
N ALA A 37 -3.43 3.68 -2.73
CA ALA A 37 -2.01 3.99 -2.94
C ALA A 37 -1.83 5.32 -3.70
N ALA A 38 -2.64 5.55 -4.73
CA ALA A 38 -2.62 6.80 -5.48
C ALA A 38 -3.07 8.00 -4.64
N LEU A 39 -4.00 7.83 -3.70
CA LEU A 39 -4.45 8.90 -2.80
C LEU A 39 -3.39 9.28 -1.76
N LEU A 40 -2.65 8.29 -1.25
CA LEU A 40 -1.60 8.49 -0.24
C LEU A 40 -0.23 8.88 -0.82
N ALA A 41 0.00 8.65 -2.12
CA ALA A 41 1.26 8.97 -2.77
C ALA A 41 1.48 10.50 -2.85
N ASP A 42 2.56 10.96 -2.23
CA ASP A 42 3.10 12.31 -2.42
C ASP A 42 4.08 12.29 -3.60
N GLU A 43 3.76 13.03 -4.67
CA GLU A 43 4.66 13.18 -5.84
C GLU A 43 5.69 14.31 -5.63
N GLY A 44 5.55 15.12 -4.57
CA GLY A 44 6.37 16.31 -4.32
C GLY A 44 7.61 16.10 -3.46
N GLY A 45 7.86 14.88 -2.93
CA GLY A 45 9.00 14.61 -2.04
C GLY A 45 9.00 15.43 -0.74
N GLY A 46 7.90 16.12 -0.46
CA GLY A 46 7.71 17.02 0.65
C GLY A 46 7.29 16.22 1.87
N ALA A 47 8.23 15.46 2.43
CA ALA A 47 8.12 15.01 3.80
C ALA A 47 8.25 16.23 4.73
N GLY A 48 7.25 17.11 4.71
CA GLY A 48 7.00 18.02 5.82
C GLY A 48 6.94 17.20 7.10
N ALA A 49 7.41 17.77 8.21
CA ALA A 49 7.63 17.09 9.48
C ALA A 49 6.34 16.55 10.19
N GLY A 50 5.30 16.22 9.44
CA GLY A 50 4.05 15.60 9.88
C GLY A 50 4.05 14.07 9.82
N ARG A 51 3.01 13.49 10.41
CA ARG A 51 2.73 12.04 10.44
C ARG A 51 2.68 11.48 9.01
N ALA A 52 3.31 10.33 8.78
CA ALA A 52 3.29 9.69 7.47
C ALA A 52 1.84 9.34 7.03
N PRO A 53 1.46 9.61 5.76
CA PRO A 53 0.15 9.28 5.22
C PRO A 53 -0.24 7.82 5.44
N GLU A 54 -1.50 7.59 5.80
CA GLU A 54 -2.00 6.24 6.08
C GLU A 54 -3.48 6.07 5.73
N CYS A 55 -3.88 4.82 5.53
CA CYS A 55 -5.26 4.43 5.34
C CYS A 55 -5.72 3.53 6.49
N TRP A 56 -6.95 3.72 6.96
CA TRP A 56 -7.60 2.92 7.99
C TRP A 56 -8.85 2.28 7.37
N LEU A 57 -8.89 0.96 7.34
CA LEU A 57 -10.03 0.19 6.87
C LEU A 57 -10.67 -0.52 8.05
N CYS A 58 -11.91 -0.15 8.39
CA CYS A 58 -12.75 -0.90 9.32
C CYS A 58 -13.61 -1.88 8.51
N LEU A 59 -13.46 -3.17 8.77
CA LEU A 59 -14.04 -4.22 7.92
C LEU A 59 -14.76 -5.25 8.77
N GLN A 60 -16.00 -5.58 8.40
CA GLN A 60 -16.62 -6.85 8.79
C GLN A 60 -16.32 -7.93 7.74
N GLN A 61 -15.93 -9.14 8.16
CA GLN A 61 -15.68 -10.26 7.24
C GLN A 61 -17.01 -10.86 6.72
N ARG A 62 -17.58 -10.26 5.66
CA ARG A 62 -18.80 -10.75 5.00
C ARG A 62 -18.54 -11.70 3.84
N ASP A 63 -17.40 -11.53 3.18
CA ASP A 63 -16.91 -12.37 2.08
C ASP A 63 -15.50 -12.85 2.43
N PRO A 64 -15.30 -14.14 2.77
CA PRO A 64 -14.00 -14.66 3.15
C PRO A 64 -12.99 -14.61 2.00
N ASP A 65 -13.43 -14.74 0.75
CA ASP A 65 -12.54 -14.71 -0.42
C ASP A 65 -12.03 -13.29 -0.67
N ALA A 66 -12.91 -12.29 -0.56
CA ALA A 66 -12.51 -10.89 -0.68
C ALA A 66 -11.56 -10.46 0.44
N HIS A 67 -11.81 -10.95 1.66
CA HIS A 67 -10.94 -10.69 2.80
C HIS A 67 -9.56 -11.36 2.65
N ALA A 68 -9.53 -12.63 2.24
CA ALA A 68 -8.28 -13.34 1.97
C ALA A 68 -7.49 -12.67 0.84
N GLU A 69 -8.16 -12.23 -0.23
CA GLU A 69 -7.54 -11.51 -1.33
C GLU A 69 -6.94 -10.17 -0.86
N LEU A 70 -7.63 -9.44 0.02
CA LEU A 70 -7.13 -8.20 0.61
C LEU A 70 -5.83 -8.44 1.40
N LEU A 71 -5.83 -9.42 2.31
CA LEU A 71 -4.66 -9.75 3.12
C LEU A 71 -3.49 -10.25 2.28
N ARG A 72 -3.77 -10.91 1.15
CA ARG A 72 -2.75 -11.37 0.20
C ARG A 72 -2.15 -10.24 -0.63
N GLN A 73 -2.97 -9.30 -1.11
CA GLN A 73 -2.54 -8.25 -2.04
C GLN A 73 -2.01 -7.00 -1.34
N ALA A 74 -2.59 -6.59 -0.22
CA ALA A 74 -2.22 -5.36 0.47
C ALA A 74 -0.72 -5.26 0.82
N PRO A 75 -0.04 -6.33 1.29
CA PRO A 75 1.40 -6.29 1.61
C PRO A 75 2.31 -5.95 0.43
N ARG A 76 1.83 -6.06 -0.82
CA ARG A 76 2.60 -5.72 -2.03
C ARG A 76 2.85 -4.22 -2.14
N LEU A 77 1.90 -3.40 -1.69
CA LEU A 77 1.96 -1.93 -1.76
C LEU A 77 2.12 -1.28 -0.38
N PHE A 78 1.63 -1.94 0.67
CA PHE A 78 1.52 -1.37 2.01
C PHE A 78 2.26 -2.19 3.07
N ARG A 79 2.70 -1.53 4.14
CA ARG A 79 2.86 -2.16 5.45
C ARG A 79 1.47 -2.23 6.07
N VAL A 80 1.02 -3.44 6.38
CA VAL A 80 -0.29 -3.71 6.97
C VAL A 80 -0.10 -3.95 8.46
N THR A 81 -0.92 -3.31 9.28
CA THR A 81 -1.03 -3.59 10.71
C THR A 81 -2.48 -3.80 11.04
N GLU A 82 -2.79 -4.93 11.66
CA GLU A 82 -4.14 -5.25 12.12
C GLU A 82 -4.28 -4.84 13.58
N ALA A 83 -5.44 -4.28 13.92
CA ALA A 83 -5.87 -4.01 15.27
C ALA A 83 -7.26 -4.63 15.47
N THR A 84 -7.51 -5.07 16.69
CA THR A 84 -8.80 -5.60 17.13
C THR A 84 -9.54 -4.57 17.97
N PHE A 85 -10.87 -4.63 17.96
CA PHE A 85 -11.73 -3.86 18.85
C PHE A 85 -11.97 -4.53 20.20
N ALA A 86 -11.43 -5.74 20.42
CA ALA A 86 -11.51 -6.42 21.70
C ALA A 86 -10.99 -5.53 22.84
N ASP A 87 -11.76 -5.47 23.92
CA ASP A 87 -11.46 -4.71 25.14
C ASP A 87 -11.31 -3.18 24.96
N LEU A 88 -11.74 -2.62 23.81
CA LEU A 88 -11.80 -1.18 23.61
C LEU A 88 -13.17 -0.64 24.04
N ALA A 89 -13.20 0.12 25.13
CA ALA A 89 -14.40 0.78 25.62
C ALA A 89 -15.03 1.68 24.55
N GLY A 90 -16.34 1.54 24.32
CA GLY A 90 -17.10 2.27 23.30
C GLY A 90 -17.10 1.63 21.91
N PHE A 91 -16.45 0.46 21.74
CA PHE A 91 -16.42 -0.31 20.49
C PHE A 91 -17.05 -1.70 20.64
N GLU A 92 -17.91 -1.90 21.62
CA GLU A 92 -18.52 -3.20 21.94
C GLU A 92 -19.26 -3.79 20.74
N ALA A 93 -19.99 -2.96 19.99
CA ALA A 93 -20.69 -3.41 18.78
C ALA A 93 -19.73 -3.85 17.66
N ALA A 94 -18.58 -3.19 17.51
CA ALA A 94 -17.58 -3.59 16.52
C ALA A 94 -16.90 -4.91 16.92
N ALA A 95 -16.69 -5.13 18.22
CA ALA A 95 -16.22 -6.41 18.75
C ALA A 95 -17.25 -7.52 18.57
N GLU A 96 -18.54 -7.27 18.84
CA GLU A 96 -19.62 -8.25 18.66
C GLU A 96 -19.80 -8.67 17.18
N LEU A 97 -19.56 -7.75 16.25
CA LEU A 97 -19.66 -8.01 14.82
C LEU A 97 -18.39 -8.58 14.19
N ASP A 98 -17.37 -8.90 15.00
CA ASP A 98 -16.06 -9.35 14.57
C ASP A 98 -15.42 -8.41 13.53
N CYS A 99 -15.58 -7.10 13.72
CA CYS A 99 -14.92 -6.11 12.88
C CYS A 99 -13.42 -6.13 13.13
N VAL A 100 -12.65 -5.94 12.06
CA VAL A 100 -11.19 -5.78 12.11
C VAL A 100 -10.81 -4.41 11.60
N LEU A 101 -9.74 -3.84 12.19
CA LEU A 101 -9.21 -2.55 11.79
C LEU A 101 -7.84 -2.72 11.16
N LEU A 102 -7.75 -2.49 9.85
CA LEU A 102 -6.50 -2.55 9.12
C LEU A 102 -5.93 -1.15 8.91
N ARG A 103 -4.70 -0.95 9.37
CA ARG A 103 -3.89 0.23 9.07
C ARG A 103 -2.93 -0.08 7.94
N LEU A 104 -3.00 0.71 6.88
CA LEU A 104 -2.19 0.58 5.68
C LEU A 104 -1.28 1.81 5.52
N ARG A 105 0.02 1.57 5.39
CA ARG A 105 1.03 2.62 5.12
C ARG A 105 1.82 2.28 3.88
N LEU A 106 1.97 3.21 2.95
CA LEU A 106 2.74 2.96 1.73
C LEU A 106 4.15 2.44 2.05
N ARG A 107 4.58 1.39 1.34
CA ARG A 107 5.98 0.94 1.40
C ARG A 107 6.82 1.96 0.63
N LYS A 108 7.94 2.39 1.22
CA LYS A 108 8.97 3.09 0.45
C LYS A 108 9.42 2.16 -0.66
N ARG A 109 9.37 2.61 -1.92
CA ARG A 109 10.01 1.87 -3.02
C ARG A 109 11.48 1.62 -2.62
N PRO A 110 12.02 0.41 -2.84
CA PRO A 110 13.45 0.24 -2.76
C PRO A 110 14.07 1.27 -3.71
N ARG A 111 14.96 2.13 -3.21
CA ARG A 111 15.80 2.93 -4.10
C ARG A 111 16.55 1.92 -4.96
N GLN A 112 16.23 1.84 -6.26
CA GLN A 112 17.19 1.31 -7.22
C GLN A 112 18.42 2.20 -7.03
N GLN A 113 19.49 1.64 -6.46
CA GLN A 113 20.78 2.29 -6.48
C GLN A 113 21.07 2.58 -7.95
N GLY A 114 21.19 3.86 -8.30
CA GLY A 114 21.67 4.28 -9.60
C GLY A 114 23.04 3.65 -9.80
N GLY A 115 23.10 2.70 -10.74
CA GLY A 115 24.35 2.31 -11.36
C GLY A 115 24.77 3.47 -12.24
N ASP A 116 25.69 4.27 -11.72
CA ASP A 116 26.40 5.31 -12.46
C ASP A 116 27.89 4.99 -12.39
N GLY A 117 28.53 4.82 -13.55
CA GLY A 117 29.95 4.47 -13.72
C GLY A 117 30.14 3.21 -14.57
N LEU A 118 30.03 3.27 -15.90
CA LEU A 118 31.09 3.64 -16.87
C LEU A 118 32.33 2.74 -16.83
N GLY A 119 32.49 1.95 -17.90
CA GLY A 119 33.75 1.79 -18.64
C GLY A 119 34.90 1.06 -17.95
N GLY A 120 35.09 -0.20 -18.31
CA GLY A 120 36.34 -0.93 -18.08
C GLY A 120 36.44 -2.07 -19.07
N ASP A 121 37.20 -1.84 -20.14
CA ASP A 121 37.54 -2.81 -21.18
C ASP A 121 38.05 -4.13 -20.58
N LEU A 122 37.47 -5.25 -21.01
CA LEU A 122 38.09 -6.56 -20.92
C LEU A 122 38.34 -7.03 -22.35
N GLN A 123 39.56 -6.75 -22.80
CA GLN A 123 40.20 -7.40 -23.94
C GLN A 123 40.05 -8.92 -23.80
N ALA A 124 39.42 -9.54 -24.79
CA ALA A 124 39.61 -10.94 -25.07
C ALA A 124 41.01 -11.08 -25.70
N ASP A 125 41.95 -11.67 -24.96
CA ASP A 125 43.22 -12.12 -25.50
C ASP A 125 43.12 -13.64 -25.73
N GLU A 126 43.12 -14.02 -27.01
CA GLU A 126 43.36 -15.39 -27.45
C GLU A 126 44.86 -15.69 -27.29
N GLY A 127 45.22 -16.69 -26.48
CA GLY A 127 46.62 -17.06 -26.28
C GLY A 127 46.81 -18.49 -25.80
N ALA A 128 47.32 -19.33 -26.71
CA ALA A 128 47.64 -20.75 -26.63
C ALA A 128 48.56 -21.22 -25.47
N GLY A 129 48.49 -22.53 -25.16
CA GLY A 129 49.54 -23.32 -24.48
C GLY A 129 48.94 -24.39 -23.56
N VAL A 130 48.74 -25.66 -23.98
CA VAL A 130 49.74 -26.75 -23.96
C VAL A 130 50.51 -26.84 -22.63
N PHE A 131 50.01 -27.60 -21.66
CA PHE A 131 50.45 -28.95 -21.26
C PHE A 131 49.48 -29.50 -20.19
#